data_AF-A0A7S3A0Z1-F1
#
_entry.id   AF-A0A7S3A0Z1-F1
#
_cell.length_a   1.000
_cell.length_b   1.000
_cell.length_c   1.000
_cell.angle_alpha   90.00
_cell.angle_beta   90.00
_cell.angle_gamma   90.00
#
_symmetry.space_group_name_H-M   'P 1'
#
loop_
_entity.id
_entity.type
_entity.pdbx_description
1 polymer ?
#
loop_
_entity_poly.entity_id
_entity_poly.type
_entity_poly.pdbx_seq_one_letter_code
_entity_poly.pdbx_strand_id
1 'polypeptide(L)'
;MMFETYLKQVDSILNEIRSIAKEVEVTENVIQIRLDAARNKILRLEVYLNLATMSLAAGALFAGLFGMNLTSGYEEHPYAFYIVSSSLLGSSVLFFKGSMAYLRYKRIFP
;
A
#
# COMPACT_ATOMS: atom_id res chain seq x y z
N MET A 1 41.19 51.48 6.92
CA MET A 1 41.54 50.15 6.37
C MET A 1 41.10 48.99 7.27
N MET A 2 41.31 49.00 8.60
CA MET A 2 40.81 47.94 9.49
C MET A 2 39.27 47.84 9.53
N PHE A 3 38.57 48.98 9.66
CA PHE A 3 37.10 49.01 9.71
C PHE A 3 36.42 48.43 8.46
N GLU A 4 37.01 48.68 7.28
CA GLU A 4 36.55 48.13 6.01
C GLU A 4 36.71 46.61 5.94
N THR A 5 37.79 46.09 6.54
CA THR A 5 38.03 44.64 6.64
C THR A 5 37.01 43.98 7.57
N TYR A 6 36.65 44.63 8.69
CA TYR A 6 35.57 44.18 9.57
C TYR A 6 34.20 44.19 8.87
N LEU A 7 33.87 45.26 8.14
CA LEU A 7 32.62 45.31 7.37
C LEU A 7 32.53 44.19 6.32
N LYS A 8 33.63 43.94 5.60
CA LYS A 8 33.71 42.81 4.65
C LYS A 8 33.54 41.45 5.32
N GLN A 9 34.09 41.26 6.53
CA GLN A 9 33.87 40.03 7.30
C GLN A 9 32.40 39.86 7.70
N VAL A 10 31.75 40.93 8.17
CA VAL A 10 30.32 40.87 8.52
C VAL A 10 29.47 40.52 7.29
N ASP A 11 29.72 41.13 6.14
CA ASP A 11 28.99 40.80 4.90
C ASP A 11 29.23 39.36 4.44
N SER A 12 30.45 38.86 4.58
CA SER A 12 30.78 37.46 4.28
C SER A 12 30.00 36.50 5.19
N ILE A 13 29.98 36.77 6.49
CA ILE A 13 29.25 35.97 7.48
C ILE A 13 27.75 36.02 7.21
N LEU A 14 27.20 37.20 6.88
CA LEU A 14 25.79 37.34 6.53
C LEU A 14 25.42 36.52 5.29
N ASN A 15 26.28 36.48 4.28
CA ASN A 15 26.06 35.66 3.09
C ASN A 15 26.13 34.16 3.39
N GLU A 16 27.05 33.75 4.26
CA GLU A 16 27.16 32.35 4.70
C GLU A 16 25.92 31.91 5.50
N ILE A 17 25.46 32.74 6.44
CA ILE A 17 24.21 32.50 7.20
C ILE A 17 23.02 32.37 6.24
N ARG A 18 22.92 33.24 5.22
CA ARG A 18 21.86 33.16 4.20
C ARG A 18 21.93 31.87 3.38
N SER A 19 23.14 31.40 3.05
CA SER A 19 23.33 30.14 2.33
C SER A 19 22.86 28.96 3.16
N ILE A 20 23.27 28.89 4.43
CA ILE A 20 22.88 27.82 5.36
C ILE A 20 21.35 27.84 5.58
N ALA A 21 20.75 29.02 5.77
CA ALA A 21 19.30 29.14 5.92
C ALA A 21 18.55 28.58 4.70
N LYS A 22 19.05 28.84 3.49
CA LYS A 22 18.49 28.29 2.26
C LYS A 22 18.66 26.78 2.17
N GLU A 23 19.81 26.24 2.60
CA GLU A 23 20.05 24.79 2.64
C GLU A 23 19.12 24.08 3.64
N VAL A 24 18.82 24.71 4.78
CA VAL A 24 17.84 24.20 5.75
C VAL A 24 16.45 24.12 5.11
N GLU A 25 16.00 25.17 4.42
CA GLU A 25 14.72 25.19 3.71
C GLU A 25 14.63 24.09 2.63
N VAL A 26 15.69 23.91 1.85
CA VAL A 26 15.77 22.83 0.85
C VAL A 26 15.69 21.46 1.53
N THR A 27 16.38 21.27 2.65
CA THR A 27 16.36 20.01 3.39
C THR A 27 14.98 19.72 3.96
N GLU A 28 14.28 20.74 4.49
CA GLU A 28 12.91 20.62 4.97
C GLU A 28 11.98 20.15 3.85
N ASN A 29 12.06 20.77 2.67
CA ASN A 29 11.29 20.37 1.50
C ASN A 29 11.57 18.92 1.08
N VAL A 30 12.83 18.49 1.12
CA VAL A 30 13.20 17.09 0.84
C VAL A 30 12.58 16.15 1.86
N ILE A 31 12.63 16.48 3.16
CA ILE A 31 12.02 15.68 4.22
C ILE A 31 10.50 15.57 4.00
N GLN A 32 9.82 16.66 3.67
CA GLN A 32 8.39 16.66 3.37
C GLN A 32 8.05 15.71 2.21
N ILE A 33 8.79 15.81 1.10
CA ILE A 33 8.60 14.90 -0.06
C ILE A 33 8.81 13.44 0.35
N ARG A 34 9.83 13.15 1.18
CA ARG A 34 10.09 11.79 1.66
C ARG A 34 8.99 11.27 2.58
N LEU A 35 8.45 12.14 3.44
CA LEU A 35 7.34 11.79 4.34
C LEU A 35 6.07 11.47 3.54
N ASP A 36 5.74 12.30 2.55
CA ASP A 36 4.61 12.07 1.66
C ASP A 36 4.76 10.76 0.87
N ALA A 37 5.97 10.49 0.36
CA ALA A 37 6.26 9.23 -0.32
C ALA A 37 6.10 8.01 0.62
N ALA A 38 6.56 8.12 1.88
CA ALA A 38 6.41 7.07 2.88
C ALA A 38 4.93 6.83 3.21
N ARG A 39 4.15 7.90 3.41
CA ARG A 39 2.70 7.82 3.64
C ARG A 39 1.99 7.16 2.46
N ASN A 40 2.33 7.54 1.23
CA ASN A 40 1.78 6.94 0.02
C ASN A 40 2.12 5.44 -0.10
N LYS A 41 3.33 5.04 0.31
CA LYS A 41 3.72 3.62 0.36
C LYS A 41 2.88 2.83 1.37
N ILE A 42 2.65 3.39 2.55
CA ILE A 42 1.82 2.75 3.60
C ILE A 42 0.37 2.61 3.12
N LEU A 43 -0.22 3.69 2.59
CA LEU A 43 -1.59 3.65 2.06
C LEU A 43 -1.75 2.61 0.94
N ARG A 44 -0.75 2.52 0.05
CA ARG A 44 -0.73 1.51 -1.00
C ARG A 44 -0.70 0.09 -0.42
N LEU A 45 0.12 -0.15 0.60
CA LEU A 45 0.20 -1.45 1.27
C LEU A 45 -1.14 -1.80 1.94
N GLU A 46 -1.77 -0.84 2.61
CA GLU A 46 -3.08 -1.01 3.25
C GLU A 46 -4.15 -1.43 2.25
N VAL A 47 -4.21 -0.80 1.08
CA VAL A 47 -5.14 -1.19 0.01
C VAL A 47 -4.91 -2.63 -0.44
N TYR A 48 -3.65 -3.07 -0.60
CA TYR A 48 -3.36 -4.45 -0.97
C TYR A 48 -3.78 -5.45 0.12
N LEU A 49 -3.53 -5.11 1.39
CA LEU A 49 -3.93 -5.95 2.52
C LEU A 49 -5.45 -6.06 2.62
N ASN A 50 -6.17 -4.95 2.49
CA ASN A 50 -7.64 -4.94 2.50
C ASN A 50 -8.24 -5.77 1.36
N LEU A 51 -7.63 -5.78 0.18
CA LEU A 51 -8.08 -6.63 -0.92
C LEU A 51 -7.78 -8.10 -0.68
N ALA A 52 -6.62 -8.41 -0.07
CA ALA A 52 -6.31 -9.78 0.33
C ALA A 52 -7.33 -10.30 1.35
N THR A 53 -7.62 -9.52 2.40
CA THR A 53 -8.62 -9.91 3.42
C THR A 53 -10.02 -10.03 2.84
N MET A 54 -10.44 -9.12 1.95
CA MET A 54 -11.72 -9.25 1.23
C MET A 54 -11.80 -10.53 0.39
N SER A 55 -10.72 -10.88 -0.32
CA SER A 55 -10.69 -12.11 -1.12
C SER A 55 -10.76 -13.38 -0.27
N LEU A 56 -10.06 -13.38 0.88
CA LEU A 56 -10.12 -14.47 1.85
C LEU A 56 -11.51 -14.58 2.49
N ALA A 57 -12.13 -13.44 2.84
CA ALA A 57 -13.48 -13.40 3.40
C ALA A 57 -14.52 -13.95 2.40
N ALA A 58 -14.41 -13.59 1.11
CA ALA A 58 -15.27 -14.15 0.07
C ALA A 58 -15.08 -15.67 -0.06
N GLY A 59 -13.83 -16.15 -0.11
CA GLY A 59 -13.53 -17.59 -0.12
C GLY A 59 -14.07 -18.31 1.11
N ALA A 60 -13.91 -17.72 2.30
CA ALA A 60 -14.43 -18.26 3.55
C ALA A 60 -15.96 -18.29 3.60
N LEU A 61 -16.66 -17.33 2.98
CA LEU A 61 -18.12 -17.38 2.85
C LEU A 61 -18.56 -18.56 1.98
N PHE A 62 -17.91 -18.82 0.84
CA PHE A 62 -18.20 -20.01 0.05
C PHE A 62 -17.87 -21.29 0.83
N ALA A 63 -16.73 -21.33 1.54
CA ALA A 63 -16.38 -22.42 2.45
C ALA A 63 -17.47 -22.68 3.49
N GLY A 64 -18.00 -21.60 4.09
CA GLY A 64 -19.05 -21.65 5.10
C GLY A 64 -20.38 -22.13 4.52
N LEU A 65 -20.78 -21.64 3.34
CA LEU A 65 -22.03 -22.09 2.71
C LEU A 65 -22.02 -23.59 2.36
N PHE A 66 -20.87 -24.13 1.94
CA PHE A 66 -20.73 -25.56 1.61
C PHE A 66 -20.27 -26.44 2.78
N GLY A 67 -19.63 -25.86 3.80
CA GLY A 67 -19.10 -26.54 4.98
C GLY A 67 -20.01 -26.46 6.20
N MET A 68 -21.01 -25.58 6.20
CA MET A 68 -22.17 -25.71 7.08
C MET A 68 -22.83 -27.04 6.76
N ASN A 69 -23.25 -27.74 7.81
CA ASN A 69 -23.79 -29.09 7.78
C ASN A 69 -25.09 -29.14 6.95
N LEU A 70 -24.94 -29.09 5.63
CA LEU A 70 -25.98 -29.32 4.66
C LEU A 70 -26.30 -30.81 4.79
N THR A 71 -27.40 -31.10 5.49
CA THR A 71 -28.20 -32.33 5.34
C THR A 71 -28.78 -32.40 3.93
N SER A 72 -27.92 -32.27 2.94
CA SER A 72 -28.18 -32.50 1.54
C SER A 72 -27.43 -33.79 1.28
N GLY A 73 -28.14 -34.90 1.05
CA GLY A 73 -27.62 -36.28 1.00
C GLY A 73 -26.55 -36.56 -0.08
N TYR A 74 -25.46 -35.80 -0.06
CA TYR A 74 -24.29 -35.84 -0.91
C TYR A 74 -23.06 -36.39 -0.17
N GLU A 75 -23.18 -36.73 1.12
CA GLU A 75 -22.13 -37.41 1.89
C GLU A 75 -21.76 -38.78 1.31
N GLU A 76 -22.67 -39.44 0.57
CA GLU A 76 -22.39 -40.74 -0.06
C GLU A 76 -21.60 -40.63 -1.38
N HIS A 77 -21.45 -39.44 -1.97
CA HIS A 77 -20.75 -39.29 -3.24
C HIS A 77 -19.26 -38.92 -3.03
N PRO A 78 -18.30 -39.75 -3.50
CA PRO A 78 -16.86 -39.52 -3.31
C PRO A 78 -16.33 -38.24 -3.98
N TYR A 79 -17.12 -37.63 -4.87
CA TYR A 79 -16.77 -36.39 -5.57
C TYR A 79 -17.19 -35.11 -4.85
N ALA A 80 -18.05 -35.17 -3.82
CA ALA A 80 -18.53 -33.99 -3.11
C ALA A 80 -17.38 -33.22 -2.44
N PHE A 81 -16.44 -33.94 -1.83
CA PHE A 81 -15.24 -33.35 -1.22
C PHE A 81 -14.34 -32.64 -2.25
N TYR A 82 -14.18 -33.21 -3.44
CA TYR A 82 -13.41 -32.62 -4.53
C TYR A 82 -14.09 -31.38 -5.11
N ILE A 83 -15.41 -31.40 -5.27
CA ILE A 83 -16.17 -30.25 -5.78
C ILE A 83 -16.08 -29.07 -4.83
N VAL A 84 -16.25 -29.28 -3.52
CA VAL A 84 -16.15 -28.23 -2.50
C VAL A 84 -14.71 -27.70 -2.39
N SER A 85 -13.70 -28.56 -2.41
CA SER A 85 -12.30 -28.13 -2.41
C SER A 85 -11.94 -27.35 -3.68
N SER A 86 -12.46 -27.76 -4.83
CA SER A 86 -12.24 -27.07 -6.11
C SER A 86 -12.98 -25.74 -6.21
N SER A 87 -14.18 -25.61 -5.65
CA SER A 87 -14.95 -24.37 -5.63
C SER A 87 -14.35 -23.36 -4.66
N LEU A 88 -13.79 -23.83 -3.54
CA LEU A 88 -13.03 -23.01 -2.60
C LEU A 88 -11.77 -22.43 -3.24
N LEU A 89 -10.93 -23.29 -3.82
CA LEU A 89 -9.72 -22.87 -4.52
C LEU A 89 -10.06 -21.99 -5.73
N GLY A 90 -11.07 -22.37 -6.51
CA GLY A 90 -11.53 -21.64 -7.69
C GLY A 90 -12.05 -20.25 -7.35
N SER A 91 -12.93 -20.13 -6.35
CA SER A 91 -13.48 -18.84 -5.92
C SER A 91 -12.40 -17.93 -5.33
N SER A 92 -11.48 -18.45 -4.52
CA SER A 92 -10.36 -17.68 -3.96
C SER A 92 -9.41 -17.16 -5.05
N VAL A 93 -9.06 -18.01 -6.02
CA VAL A 93 -8.20 -17.62 -7.15
C VAL A 93 -8.90 -16.63 -8.09
N LEU A 94 -10.19 -16.82 -8.38
CA LEU A 94 -10.98 -15.89 -9.20
C LEU A 94 -11.16 -14.53 -8.53
N PHE A 95 -11.45 -14.51 -7.22
CA PHE A 95 -11.52 -13.25 -6.47
C PHE A 95 -10.16 -12.56 -6.44
N PHE A 96 -9.08 -13.28 -6.16
CA PHE A 96 -7.73 -12.69 -6.14
C PHE A 96 -7.32 -12.12 -7.50
N LYS A 97 -7.54 -12.89 -8.59
CA LYS A 97 -7.27 -12.41 -9.96
C LYS A 97 -8.19 -11.28 -10.39
N GLY A 98 -9.48 -11.32 -10.02
CA GLY A 98 -10.45 -10.27 -10.30
C GLY A 98 -10.11 -8.96 -9.59
N SER A 99 -9.75 -9.03 -8.31
CA SER A 99 -9.30 -7.88 -7.50
C SER A 99 -8.01 -7.26 -8.06
N MET A 100 -7.02 -8.07 -8.44
CA MET A 100 -5.81 -7.57 -9.10
C MET A 100 -6.07 -7.00 -10.49
N ALA A 101 -6.95 -7.61 -11.28
CA ALA A 101 -7.33 -7.12 -12.60
C ALA A 101 -8.09 -5.79 -12.50
N TYR A 102 -8.98 -5.65 -11.52
CA TYR A 102 -9.71 -4.41 -11.24
C TYR A 102 -8.77 -3.29 -10.80
N LEU A 103 -7.79 -3.58 -9.94
CA LEU A 103 -6.73 -2.64 -9.57
C LEU A 103 -5.87 -2.22 -10.77
N ARG A 104 -5.50 -3.17 -11.65
CA ARG A 104 -4.75 -2.90 -12.89
C ARG A 104 -5.57 -2.07 -13.89
N TYR A 105 -6.86 -2.37 -14.05
CA TYR A 105 -7.76 -1.67 -14.96
C TYR A 105 -7.99 -0.22 -14.52
N LYS A 106 -8.13 0.01 -13.21
CA LYS A 106 -8.48 1.33 -12.68
C LYS A 106 -7.30 2.31 -12.61
N ARG A 107 -6.06 1.91 -12.95
CA ARG A 107 -4.87 2.79 -13.04
C ARG A 107 -4.75 3.78 -11.85
N ILE A 108 -5.14 3.36 -10.64
CA ILE A 108 -5.26 4.28 -9.48
C ILE A 108 -3.89 4.77 -8.98
N PHE A 109 -2.79 4.20 -9.45
CA PHE A 109 -1.49 4.87 -9.43
C PHE A 109 -0.78 4.62 -10.77
N PRO A 110 -0.05 5.62 -11.31
CA PRO A 110 0.87 5.41 -12.43
C PRO A 110 1.90 4.32 -12.11
#